data_AF-A0A955Q540-F1
#
_entry.id   AF-A0A955Q540-F1
#
_cell.length_a   1.000
_cell.length_b   1.000
_cell.length_c   1.000
_cell.angle_alpha   90.00
_cell.angle_beta   90.00
_cell.angle_gamma   90.00
#
_symmetry.space_group_name_H-M   'P 1'
#
loop_
_entity.id
_entity.type
_entity.pdbx_description
1 polymer ?
#
loop_
_entity_poly.entity_id
_entity_poly.type
_entity_poly.pdbx_seq_one_letter_code
_entity_poly.pdbx_strand_id
1 'polypeptide(L)'
;MPLSAEDAFELSKQFRDLGINLGNYRFANWNNLTPTQRRDLEDEEWSLLNASSDMTTKAVGLALEESEINAQSIKSSVGKAKRAIKKLEKVGEVIKVATATVGLAAAIVAKDPGAIAKNAKLVLDAADV
;
A
#
# COMPACT_ATOMS: atom_id res chain seq x y z
N MET A 1 0.60 0.57 19.73
CA MET A 1 0.92 -0.86 19.90
C MET A 1 1.88 -1.28 18.79
N PRO A 2 2.85 -2.16 19.09
CA PRO A 2 3.72 -2.77 18.10
C PRO A 2 2.91 -3.52 17.04
N LEU A 3 3.51 -3.80 15.87
CA LEU A 3 2.89 -4.59 14.83
C LEU A 3 2.82 -6.06 15.26
N SER A 4 1.61 -6.59 15.50
CA SER A 4 1.39 -8.00 15.79
C SER A 4 1.22 -8.85 14.52
N ALA A 5 1.22 -10.18 14.67
CA ALA A 5 0.89 -11.08 13.57
C ALA A 5 -0.54 -10.86 13.03
N GLU A 6 -1.50 -10.55 13.91
CA GLU A 6 -2.87 -10.19 13.52
C GLU A 6 -2.90 -8.87 12.75
N ASP A 7 -2.10 -7.88 13.17
CA ASP A 7 -1.96 -6.63 12.41
C ASP A 7 -1.36 -6.86 11.03
N ALA A 8 -0.34 -7.72 10.92
CA ALA A 8 0.28 -8.08 9.64
C ALA A 8 -0.72 -8.78 8.71
N PHE A 9 -1.54 -9.70 9.25
CA PHE A 9 -2.60 -10.37 8.49
C PHE A 9 -3.70 -9.39 8.06
N GLU A 10 -4.10 -8.46 8.92
CA GLU A 10 -5.09 -7.44 8.54
C GLU A 10 -4.54 -6.46 7.49
N LEU A 11 -3.28 -6.05 7.63
CA LEU A 11 -2.61 -5.25 6.62
C LEU A 11 -2.53 -5.98 5.28
N SER A 12 -2.27 -7.29 5.28
CA SER A 12 -2.22 -8.07 4.05
C SER A 12 -3.53 -7.96 3.26
N LYS A 13 -4.69 -8.05 3.93
CA LYS A 13 -6.00 -7.85 3.30
C LYS A 13 -6.14 -6.44 2.74
N GLN A 14 -5.69 -5.42 3.47
CA GLN A 14 -5.76 -4.03 3.00
C GLN A 14 -4.89 -3.77 1.77
N PHE A 15 -3.68 -4.34 1.70
CA PHE A 15 -2.83 -4.26 0.50
C PHE A 15 -3.46 -4.99 -0.68
N ARG A 16 -4.09 -6.15 -0.45
CA ARG A 16 -4.84 -6.89 -1.50
C ARG A 16 -5.99 -6.04 -2.06
N ASP A 17 -6.79 -5.47 -1.18
CA ASP A 17 -7.89 -4.58 -1.54
C ASP A 17 -7.39 -3.39 -2.37
N LEU A 18 -6.23 -2.83 -2.02
CA LEU A 18 -5.66 -1.70 -2.71
C LEU A 18 -5.21 -2.07 -4.13
N GLY A 19 -4.54 -3.22 -4.29
CA GLY A 19 -4.20 -3.78 -5.60
C GLY A 19 -5.44 -3.97 -6.48
N ILE A 20 -6.51 -4.56 -5.93
CA ILE A 20 -7.79 -4.72 -6.65
C ILE A 20 -8.41 -3.37 -7.04
N ASN A 21 -8.41 -2.39 -6.13
CA ASN A 21 -8.93 -1.05 -6.46
C ASN A 21 -8.11 -0.37 -7.56
N LEU A 22 -6.80 -0.60 -7.60
CA LEU A 22 -5.93 -0.06 -8.64
C LEU A 22 -6.19 -0.72 -10.00
N GLY A 23 -6.36 -2.03 -10.03
CA GLY A 23 -6.79 -2.76 -11.24
C GLY A 23 -8.15 -2.27 -11.74
N ASN A 24 -9.13 -2.12 -10.83
CA ASN A 24 -10.44 -1.55 -11.18
C ASN A 24 -10.32 -0.13 -11.75
N TYR A 25 -9.52 0.74 -11.14
CA TYR A 25 -9.26 2.09 -11.65
C TYR A 25 -8.63 2.04 -13.05
N ARG A 26 -7.64 1.17 -13.25
CA ARG A 26 -6.93 0.99 -14.52
C ARG A 26 -7.88 0.57 -15.64
N PHE A 27 -8.74 -0.41 -15.40
CA PHE A 27 -9.71 -0.88 -16.39
C PHE A 27 -10.85 0.13 -16.62
N ALA A 28 -11.35 0.79 -15.57
CA ALA A 28 -12.39 1.82 -15.71
C ALA A 28 -11.93 3.04 -16.53
N ASN A 29 -10.63 3.36 -16.47
CA ASN A 29 -10.05 4.50 -17.18
C ASN A 29 -9.29 4.09 -18.46
N TRP A 30 -9.39 2.84 -18.91
CA TRP A 30 -8.50 2.25 -19.92
C TRP A 30 -8.23 3.16 -21.12
N ASN A 31 -9.28 3.70 -21.73
CA ASN A 31 -9.18 4.54 -22.94
C ASN A 31 -8.52 5.91 -22.72
N ASN A 32 -8.46 6.38 -21.46
CA ASN A 32 -7.88 7.66 -21.08
C ASN A 32 -6.44 7.54 -20.58
N LEU A 33 -5.93 6.30 -20.45
CA LEU A 33 -4.57 6.03 -20.00
C LEU A 33 -3.63 5.90 -21.19
N THR A 34 -2.46 6.54 -21.07
CA THR A 34 -1.33 6.25 -21.96
C THR A 34 -0.82 4.82 -21.72
N PRO A 35 -0.14 4.20 -22.70
CA PRO A 35 0.48 2.88 -22.50
C PRO A 35 1.40 2.82 -21.27
N THR A 36 2.18 3.89 -21.03
CA THR A 36 3.03 4.01 -19.84
C THR A 36 2.20 4.03 -18.56
N GLN A 37 1.15 4.85 -18.48
CA GLN A 37 0.29 4.91 -17.30
C GLN A 37 -0.40 3.57 -17.01
N ARG A 38 -0.83 2.83 -18.05
CA ARG A 38 -1.39 1.49 -17.87
C ARG A 38 -0.39 0.53 -17.25
N ARG A 39 0.86 0.58 -17.74
CA ARG A 39 1.95 -0.23 -17.23
C ARG A 39 2.29 0.13 -15.79
N ASP A 40 2.45 1.41 -15.49
CA ASP A 40 2.78 1.87 -14.13
C ASP A 40 1.69 1.41 -13.14
N LEU A 41 0.41 1.59 -13.47
CA LEU A 41 -0.69 1.12 -12.62
C LEU A 41 -0.70 -0.41 -12.45
N GLU A 42 -0.36 -1.16 -13.49
CA GLU A 42 -0.28 -2.63 -13.44
C GLU A 42 0.90 -3.12 -12.59
N ASP A 43 2.08 -2.52 -12.76
CA ASP A 43 3.28 -2.87 -12.00
C ASP A 43 3.06 -2.62 -10.49
N GLU A 44 2.41 -1.51 -10.13
CA GLU A 44 2.03 -1.22 -8.75
C GLU A 44 0.92 -2.16 -8.24
N GLU A 45 -0.07 -2.50 -9.08
CA GLU A 45 -1.13 -3.48 -8.75
C GLU A 45 -0.51 -4.83 -8.37
N TRP A 46 0.38 -5.36 -9.20
CA TRP A 46 1.06 -6.63 -8.95
C TRP A 46 1.94 -6.57 -7.70
N SER A 47 2.63 -5.46 -7.49
CA SER A 47 3.49 -5.27 -6.31
C SER A 47 2.68 -5.31 -5.01
N LEU A 48 1.50 -4.70 -4.98
CA LEU A 48 0.59 -4.74 -3.83
C LEU A 48 0.03 -6.15 -3.57
N LEU A 49 -0.35 -6.87 -4.63
CA LEU A 49 -0.86 -8.24 -4.52
C LEU A 49 0.23 -9.19 -4.03
N ASN A 50 1.46 -9.05 -4.53
CA ASN A 50 2.60 -9.85 -4.09
C ASN A 50 2.94 -9.57 -2.62
N ALA A 51 2.99 -8.29 -2.22
CA ALA A 51 3.25 -7.91 -0.84
C ALA A 51 2.15 -8.43 0.11
N SER A 52 0.88 -8.42 -0.31
CA SER A 52 -0.20 -9.04 0.45
C SER A 52 0.02 -10.54 0.65
N SER A 53 0.41 -11.26 -0.40
CA SER A 53 0.71 -12.69 -0.32
C SER A 53 1.87 -12.98 0.62
N ASP A 54 2.93 -12.17 0.53
CA ASP A 54 4.10 -12.25 1.42
C ASP A 54 3.72 -12.00 2.87
N MET A 55 2.96 -10.94 3.16
CA MET A 55 2.52 -10.61 4.51
C MET A 55 1.64 -11.71 5.11
N THR A 56 0.76 -12.30 4.31
CA THR A 56 -0.08 -13.42 4.74
C THR A 56 0.77 -14.64 5.09
N THR A 57 1.73 -14.99 4.24
CA THR A 57 2.60 -16.17 4.42
C THR A 57 3.55 -15.99 5.60
N LYS A 58 4.01 -14.76 5.84
CA LYS A 58 5.05 -14.43 6.82
C LYS A 58 4.51 -13.71 8.06
N ALA A 59 3.18 -13.68 8.28
CA ALA A 59 2.52 -12.83 9.28
C ALA A 59 3.12 -12.97 10.70
N VAL A 60 3.32 -14.21 11.17
CA VAL A 60 3.95 -14.49 12.48
C VAL A 60 5.38 -13.96 12.52
N GLY A 61 6.13 -14.18 11.44
CA GLY A 61 7.48 -13.67 11.31
C GLY A 61 7.50 -12.14 11.33
N LEU A 62 6.52 -11.46 10.76
CA LEU A 62 6.47 -10.00 10.64
C LEU A 62 6.09 -9.26 11.93
N ALA A 63 5.79 -9.95 13.02
CA ALA A 63 5.60 -9.30 14.31
C ALA A 63 6.85 -8.48 14.71
N LEU A 64 6.65 -7.22 15.10
CA LEU A 64 7.71 -6.30 15.50
C LEU A 64 7.55 -5.96 16.99
N GLU A 65 7.96 -6.87 17.86
CA GLU A 65 7.75 -6.77 19.32
C GLU A 65 8.44 -5.57 19.98
N GLU A 66 9.57 -5.09 19.45
CA GLU A 66 10.37 -3.99 20.02
C GLU A 66 10.33 -2.68 19.21
N SER A 67 9.34 -2.53 18.33
CA SER A 67 9.27 -1.38 17.44
C SER A 67 8.40 -0.25 18.03
N GLU A 68 8.92 0.98 18.04
CA GLU A 68 8.13 2.21 18.31
C GLU A 68 7.03 2.47 17.28
N ILE A 69 7.01 1.72 16.17
CA ILE A 69 6.00 1.86 15.14
C ILE A 69 4.66 1.44 15.65
N ASN A 70 3.77 2.42 15.65
CA ASN A 70 2.38 2.22 15.95
C ASN A 70 1.69 1.55 14.75
N ALA A 71 1.26 0.29 14.91
CA ALA A 71 0.48 -0.44 13.90
C ALA A 71 -0.75 0.36 13.40
N GLN A 72 -1.34 1.18 14.28
CA GLN A 72 -2.48 2.03 13.93
C GLN A 72 -2.10 3.12 12.91
N SER A 73 -0.87 3.64 12.95
CA SER A 73 -0.40 4.63 11.97
C SER A 73 -0.26 4.02 10.57
N ILE A 74 0.23 2.78 10.49
CA ILE A 74 0.34 2.02 9.23
C ILE A 74 -1.07 1.78 8.67
N LYS A 75 -1.97 1.20 9.49
CA LYS A 75 -3.37 0.95 9.12
C LYS A 75 -4.08 2.22 8.64
N SER A 76 -3.86 3.34 9.32
CA SER A 76 -4.43 4.64 8.93
C SER A 76 -3.91 5.12 7.58
N SER A 77 -2.61 4.96 7.33
CA SER A 77 -1.96 5.34 6.07
C SER A 77 -2.50 4.52 4.89
N VAL A 78 -2.54 3.19 5.02
CA VAL A 78 -3.10 2.31 3.99
C VAL A 78 -4.60 2.59 3.78
N GLY A 79 -5.35 2.83 4.86
CA GLY A 79 -6.75 3.23 4.79
C GLY A 79 -6.98 4.56 4.06
N LYS A 80 -6.10 5.56 4.22
CA LYS A 80 -6.14 6.81 3.45
C LYS A 80 -5.84 6.57 1.97
N ALA A 81 -4.80 5.80 1.66
CA ALA A 81 -4.47 5.44 0.27
C ALA A 81 -5.65 4.78 -0.46
N LYS A 82 -6.31 3.82 0.19
CA LYS A 82 -7.52 3.16 -0.33
C LYS A 82 -8.64 4.15 -0.66
N ARG A 83 -8.83 5.20 0.16
CA ARG A 83 -9.82 6.25 -0.11
C ARG A 83 -9.37 7.18 -1.24
N ALA A 84 -8.08 7.53 -1.28
CA ALA A 84 -7.53 8.43 -2.30
C ALA A 84 -7.64 7.83 -3.70
N ILE A 85 -7.23 6.57 -3.89
CA ILE A 85 -7.32 5.87 -5.20
C ILE A 85 -8.76 5.86 -5.76
N LYS A 86 -9.77 5.84 -4.89
CA LYS A 86 -11.19 5.87 -5.30
C LYS A 86 -11.72 7.26 -5.64
N LYS A 87 -11.05 8.32 -5.20
CA LYS A 87 -11.52 9.71 -5.34
C LYS A 87 -10.72 10.52 -6.36
N LEU A 88 -9.44 10.19 -6.52
CA LEU A 88 -8.52 10.90 -7.39
C LEU A 88 -8.90 10.71 -8.85
N GLU A 89 -9.03 11.82 -9.57
CA GLU A 89 -9.31 11.83 -11.01
C GLU A 89 -8.04 11.87 -11.84
N LYS A 90 -6.97 12.47 -11.31
CA LYS A 90 -5.69 12.55 -12.02
C LYS A 90 -4.92 11.26 -11.85
N VAL A 91 -4.70 10.58 -12.96
CA VAL A 91 -3.95 9.32 -13.04
C VAL A 91 -2.56 9.43 -12.40
N GLY A 92 -1.85 10.55 -12.59
CA GLY A 92 -0.54 10.75 -11.97
C GLY A 92 -0.57 10.81 -10.45
N GLU A 93 -1.65 11.33 -9.85
CA GLU A 93 -1.85 11.34 -8.40
C GLU A 93 -2.17 9.93 -7.90
N VAL A 94 -2.96 9.15 -8.65
CA VAL A 94 -3.24 7.74 -8.35
C VAL A 94 -1.97 6.90 -8.35
N ILE A 95 -1.13 7.04 -9.39
CA ILE A 95 0.18 6.36 -9.48
C ILE A 95 1.05 6.75 -8.29
N LYS A 96 1.16 8.04 -7.95
CA LYS A 96 1.94 8.51 -6.80
C LYS A 96 1.49 7.86 -5.48
N VAL A 97 0.18 7.76 -5.23
CA VAL A 97 -0.36 7.08 -4.04
C VAL A 97 -0.02 5.59 -4.06
N ALA A 98 -0.16 4.92 -5.21
CA ALA A 98 0.14 3.50 -5.37
C ALA A 98 1.62 3.21 -5.09
N THR A 99 2.54 3.95 -5.73
CA THR A 99 4.00 3.83 -5.54
C THR A 99 4.40 4.04 -4.07
N ALA A 100 3.87 5.07 -3.41
CA ALA A 100 4.14 5.30 -2.00
C ALA A 100 3.66 4.12 -1.12
N THR A 101 2.51 3.55 -1.49
CA THR A 101 1.93 2.41 -0.76
C THR A 101 2.74 1.13 -0.98
N VAL A 102 3.28 0.90 -2.19
CA VAL A 102 4.23 -0.19 -2.46
C VAL A 102 5.53 -0.02 -1.68
N GLY A 103 6.06 1.21 -1.59
CA GLY A 103 7.22 1.50 -0.74
C GLY A 103 6.98 1.15 0.74
N LEU A 104 5.79 1.45 1.26
CA LEU A 104 5.39 1.05 2.61
C LEU A 104 5.30 -0.48 2.74
N ALA A 105 4.69 -1.16 1.77
CA ALA A 105 4.56 -2.62 1.77
C ALA A 105 5.93 -3.31 1.79
N ALA A 106 6.86 -2.85 0.95
CA ALA A 106 8.23 -3.34 0.90
C ALA A 106 8.96 -3.15 2.23
N ALA A 107 8.81 -1.98 2.88
CA ALA A 107 9.42 -1.72 4.17
C ALA A 107 8.89 -2.65 5.28
N ILE A 108 7.58 -2.95 5.26
CA ILE A 108 6.97 -3.91 6.20
C ILE A 108 7.55 -5.30 5.99
N VAL A 109 7.58 -5.78 4.75
CA VAL A 109 8.12 -7.12 4.41
C VAL A 109 9.61 -7.23 4.77
N ALA A 110 10.37 -6.15 4.60
CA ALA A 110 11.77 -6.06 4.97
C ALA A 110 12.01 -5.94 6.49
N LYS A 111 10.95 -5.73 7.28
CA LYS A 111 11.03 -5.48 8.73
C LYS A 111 11.95 -4.32 9.11
N ASP A 112 11.95 -3.25 8.31
CA ASP A 112 12.77 -2.07 8.56
C ASP A 112 11.92 -0.97 9.22
N PRO A 113 12.06 -0.73 10.54
CA PRO A 113 11.20 0.23 11.21
C PRO A 113 11.39 1.67 10.70
N GLY A 114 12.63 2.07 10.43
CA GLY A 114 12.91 3.42 9.92
C GLY A 114 12.24 3.64 8.56
N ALA A 115 12.33 2.66 7.67
CA ALA A 115 11.67 2.71 6.37
C ALA A 115 10.15 2.65 6.48
N ILE A 116 9.57 1.85 7.39
CA ILE A 116 8.11 1.79 7.58
C ILE A 116 7.58 3.16 8.02
N ALA A 117 8.20 3.80 9.01
CA ALA A 117 7.76 5.11 9.50
C ALA A 117 7.85 6.18 8.39
N LYS A 118 8.96 6.22 7.66
CA LYS A 118 9.16 7.11 6.52
C LYS A 118 8.08 6.89 5.45
N ASN A 119 7.88 5.65 5.00
CA ASN A 119 6.95 5.36 3.92
C ASN A 119 5.49 5.55 4.33
N ALA A 120 5.13 5.28 5.59
CA ALA A 120 3.79 5.58 6.10
C ALA A 120 3.49 7.09 5.97
N LYS A 121 4.46 7.95 6.30
CA LYS A 121 4.33 9.40 6.06
C LYS A 121 4.18 9.74 4.58
N LEU A 122 5.00 9.15 3.70
CA LEU A 122 4.89 9.39 2.25
C LEU A 122 3.52 9.00 1.70
N VAL A 123 2.93 7.91 2.19
CA VAL A 123 1.57 7.51 1.84
C VAL A 123 0.56 8.57 2.28
N LEU A 124 0.66 9.07 3.51
CA LEU A 124 -0.23 10.12 4.01
C LEU A 124 -0.12 11.41 3.17
N ASP A 125 1.11 11.83 2.85
CA ASP A 125 1.37 13.04 2.07
C ASP A 125 0.90 12.90 0.61
N ALA A 126 0.96 11.69 0.03
CA ALA A 126 0.46 11.41 -1.32
C ALA A 126 -1.08 11.30 -1.35
N ALA A 127 -1.69 10.78 -0.28
CA ALA A 127 -3.12 10.54 -0.16
C ALA A 127 -3.89 11.70 0.48
N ASP A 128 -3.27 12.86 0.64
CA ASP A 128 -3.91 14.08 1.14
C ASP A 128 -4.72 14.73 0.01
N VAL A 129 -6.00 14.35 -0.07
CA VAL A 129 -6.93 14.65 -1.17
C VAL A 129 -8.32 15.00 -0.67
#